data_AF-A0A962VGP5-F1
#
_entry.id   AF-A0A962VGP5-F1
#
_cell.length_a   1.000
_cell.length_b   1.000
_cell.length_c   1.000
_cell.angle_alpha   90.00
_cell.angle_beta   90.00
_cell.angle_gamma   90.00
#
_symmetry.space_group_name_H-M   'P 1'
#
loop_
_entity.id
_entity.type
_entity.pdbx_description
1 polymer ?
#
loop_
_entity_poly.entity_id
_entity_poly.type
_entity_poly.pdbx_seq_one_letter_code
_entity_poly.pdbx_strand_id
1 'polypeptide(L)'
;MTRTARIKTTVVGSYPVPDWLVSLPSEQALIDATRVVLATQQDAGIDLVCDGELYRFDVNHPATNGMIEYFVRPMAGIRTEMSFAEVMAFRAQPGMKFRDRPPGVVDGPISSGQLDLPHACTRA
;
A
#
# COMPACT_ATOMS: atom_id res chain seq x y z
N MET A 1 30.58 -29.41 1.15
CA MET A 1 30.18 -28.88 -0.17
C MET A 1 30.07 -27.38 -0.08
N THR A 2 30.92 -26.64 -0.80
CA THR A 2 30.82 -25.18 -0.92
C THR A 2 29.63 -24.85 -1.81
N ARG A 3 28.63 -24.15 -1.27
CA ARG A 3 27.46 -23.71 -2.04
C ARG A 3 27.90 -22.63 -3.01
N THR A 4 27.88 -22.91 -4.31
CA THR A 4 28.18 -21.94 -5.36
C THR A 4 27.24 -20.74 -5.23
N ALA A 5 27.79 -19.52 -5.26
CA ALA A 5 26.97 -18.31 -5.22
C ALA A 5 26.07 -18.25 -6.46
N ARG A 6 24.77 -17.97 -6.28
CA ARG A 6 23.83 -17.71 -7.37
C ARG A 6 23.01 -16.46 -7.08
N ILE A 7 22.59 -15.78 -8.13
CA ILE A 7 21.66 -14.65 -8.05
C ILE A 7 20.34 -15.13 -7.41
N LYS A 8 19.77 -14.29 -6.55
CA LYS A 8 18.51 -14.51 -5.85
C LYS A 8 17.41 -13.63 -6.43
N THR A 9 16.21 -14.17 -6.59
CA THR A 9 15.05 -13.47 -7.14
C THR A 9 14.11 -12.97 -6.05
N THR A 10 13.47 -11.83 -6.28
CA THR A 10 12.44 -11.24 -5.40
C THR A 10 11.50 -10.38 -6.25
N VAL A 11 10.36 -10.02 -5.69
CA VAL A 11 9.45 -9.00 -6.23
C VAL A 11 9.66 -7.66 -5.53
N VAL A 12 9.09 -6.59 -6.10
CA VAL A 12 9.22 -5.21 -5.57
C VAL A 12 8.27 -4.94 -4.39
N GLY A 13 7.13 -5.64 -4.32
CA GLY A 13 6.11 -5.42 -3.30
C GLY A 13 4.72 -5.79 -3.82
N SER A 14 3.91 -4.76 -4.06
CA SER A 14 2.51 -4.84 -4.51
C SER A 14 2.19 -5.92 -5.55
N TYR A 15 1.06 -6.62 -5.35
CA TYR A 15 0.44 -7.53 -6.32
C TYR A 15 -0.95 -7.03 -6.77
N PRO A 16 -1.46 -7.48 -7.93
CA PRO A 16 -2.85 -7.25 -8.30
C PRO A 16 -3.82 -7.74 -7.22
N VAL A 17 -4.76 -6.89 -6.83
CA VAL A 17 -5.80 -7.23 -5.85
C VAL A 17 -6.85 -8.11 -6.53
N PRO A 18 -7.18 -9.31 -6.00
CA PRO A 18 -8.18 -10.16 -6.63
C PRO A 18 -9.58 -9.56 -6.60
N ASP A 19 -10.34 -9.70 -7.70
CA ASP A 19 -11.70 -9.13 -7.83
C ASP A 19 -12.66 -9.58 -6.73
N TRP A 20 -12.50 -10.81 -6.24
CA TRP A 20 -13.33 -11.34 -5.17
C TRP A 20 -13.03 -10.71 -3.80
N LEU A 21 -11.79 -10.25 -3.56
CA LEU A 21 -11.44 -9.48 -2.35
C LEU A 21 -12.06 -8.08 -2.40
N VAL A 22 -12.08 -7.46 -3.60
CA VAL A 22 -12.74 -6.17 -3.83
C VAL A 22 -14.26 -6.29 -3.66
N SER A 23 -14.84 -7.39 -4.15
CA SER A 23 -16.30 -7.60 -4.17
C SER A 23 -16.89 -7.90 -2.78
N LEU A 24 -16.19 -8.69 -1.96
CA LEU A 24 -16.65 -9.13 -0.63
C LEU A 24 -15.48 -9.09 0.37
N PRO A 25 -15.04 -7.89 0.80
CA PRO A 25 -13.91 -7.76 1.70
C PRO A 25 -14.24 -8.33 3.09
N SER A 26 -13.35 -9.18 3.58
CA SER A 26 -13.37 -9.71 4.95
C SER A 26 -11.94 -10.05 5.37
N GLU A 27 -11.72 -10.23 6.67
CA GLU A 27 -10.41 -10.67 7.17
C GLU A 27 -10.00 -12.04 6.56
N GLN A 28 -10.96 -12.96 6.45
CA GLN A 28 -10.73 -14.26 5.80
C GLN A 28 -10.37 -14.10 4.32
N ALA A 29 -11.10 -13.27 3.58
CA ALA A 29 -10.80 -13.00 2.17
C ALA A 29 -9.41 -12.38 1.98
N LEU A 30 -8.99 -11.48 2.88
CA LEU A 30 -7.65 -10.89 2.84
C LEU A 30 -6.57 -11.95 3.07
N ILE A 31 -6.74 -12.81 4.09
CA ILE A 31 -5.81 -13.92 4.37
C ILE A 31 -5.70 -14.85 3.16
N ASP A 32 -6.83 -15.21 2.55
CA ASP A 32 -6.84 -16.11 1.39
C ASP A 32 -6.18 -15.45 0.17
N ALA A 33 -6.34 -14.13 0.00
CA ALA A 33 -5.73 -13.40 -1.11
C ALA A 33 -4.21 -13.34 -0.96
N THR A 34 -3.74 -13.08 0.25
CA THR A 34 -2.32 -13.10 0.59
C THR A 34 -1.72 -14.49 0.36
N ARG A 35 -2.44 -15.56 0.73
CA ARG A 35 -2.01 -16.94 0.45
C ARG A 35 -1.86 -17.21 -1.04
N VAL A 36 -2.80 -16.74 -1.87
CA VAL A 36 -2.72 -16.88 -3.33
C VAL A 36 -1.48 -16.16 -3.87
N VAL A 37 -1.20 -14.93 -3.41
CA VAL A 37 -0.02 -14.15 -3.81
C VAL A 37 1.28 -14.87 -3.44
N LEU A 38 1.38 -15.37 -2.20
CA LEU A 38 2.56 -16.09 -1.72
C LEU A 38 2.76 -17.41 -2.49
N ALA A 39 1.70 -18.21 -2.66
CA ALA A 39 1.75 -19.47 -3.39
C ALA A 39 2.16 -19.25 -4.85
N THR A 40 1.61 -18.23 -5.51
CA THR A 40 1.99 -17.88 -6.90
C THR A 40 3.49 -17.61 -7.05
N GLN A 41 4.09 -16.88 -6.10
CA GLN A 41 5.53 -16.61 -6.12
C GLN A 41 6.36 -17.85 -5.80
N GLN A 42 5.90 -18.69 -4.87
CA GLN A 42 6.56 -19.95 -4.51
C GLN A 42 6.55 -20.92 -5.70
N ASP A 43 5.41 -21.09 -6.37
CA ASP A 43 5.26 -21.93 -7.55
C ASP A 43 6.12 -21.42 -8.72
N ALA A 44 6.33 -20.11 -8.82
CA ALA A 44 7.24 -19.49 -9.78
C ALA A 44 8.74 -19.60 -9.40
N GLY A 45 9.06 -20.14 -8.23
CA GLY A 45 10.44 -20.32 -7.77
C GLY A 45 11.13 -19.03 -7.31
N ILE A 46 10.37 -18.03 -6.84
CA ILE A 46 10.92 -16.79 -6.26
C ILE A 46 11.64 -17.10 -4.94
N ASP A 47 12.87 -16.59 -4.77
CA ASP A 47 13.69 -16.88 -3.59
C ASP A 47 13.26 -16.15 -2.32
N LEU A 48 12.78 -14.90 -2.45
CA LEU A 48 12.22 -14.09 -1.38
C LEU A 48 10.86 -13.56 -1.82
N VAL A 49 9.80 -14.05 -1.19
CA VAL A 49 8.42 -13.69 -1.51
C VAL A 49 7.95 -12.47 -0.71
N CYS A 50 6.91 -11.79 -1.20
CA CYS A 50 6.23 -10.69 -0.52
C CYS A 50 4.73 -10.96 -0.43
N ASP A 51 4.04 -10.38 0.55
CA ASP A 51 2.61 -10.51 0.78
C ASP A 51 1.75 -9.74 -0.25
N GLY A 52 2.38 -8.93 -1.11
CA GLY A 52 1.69 -8.17 -2.15
C GLY A 52 1.04 -6.89 -1.66
N GLU A 53 1.30 -6.46 -0.43
CA GLU A 53 0.75 -5.25 0.21
C GLU A 53 -0.79 -5.22 0.29
N LEU A 54 -1.43 -6.39 0.24
CA LEU A 54 -2.89 -6.49 0.18
C LEU A 54 -3.59 -5.91 1.41
N TYR A 55 -2.94 -5.94 2.58
CA TYR A 55 -3.49 -5.37 3.81
C TYR A 55 -3.56 -3.84 3.82
N ARG A 56 -2.83 -3.18 2.91
CA ARG A 56 -2.85 -1.72 2.75
C ARG A 56 -3.92 -1.24 1.76
N PHE A 57 -4.61 -2.18 1.11
CA PHE A 57 -5.67 -1.85 0.17
C PHE A 57 -6.93 -1.40 0.91
N ASP A 58 -7.45 -0.23 0.54
CA ASP A 58 -8.76 0.29 0.98
C ASP A 58 -9.71 0.24 -0.23
N VAL A 59 -10.82 -0.50 -0.15
CA VAL A 59 -11.75 -0.60 -1.28
C VAL A 59 -12.45 0.74 -1.59
N ASN A 60 -12.55 1.63 -0.59
CA ASN A 60 -13.23 2.92 -0.71
C ASN A 60 -12.33 4.01 -1.32
N HIS A 61 -11.05 3.72 -1.48
CA HIS A 61 -10.09 4.58 -2.13
C HIS A 61 -9.37 3.69 -3.14
N PRO A 62 -9.66 3.70 -4.45
CA PRO A 62 -9.03 2.76 -5.40
C PRO A 62 -7.76 3.30 -6.08
N ALA A 63 -7.40 4.57 -5.86
CA ALA A 63 -6.26 5.22 -6.52
C ALA A 63 -5.01 5.32 -5.61
N THR A 64 -4.00 4.47 -5.86
CA THR A 64 -2.63 4.60 -5.28
C THR A 64 -2.57 4.55 -3.74
N ASN A 65 -3.41 3.72 -3.10
CA ASN A 65 -3.78 3.90 -1.68
C ASN A 65 -2.93 3.16 -0.66
N GLY A 66 -2.09 2.21 -1.10
CA GLY A 66 -1.35 1.37 -0.15
C GLY A 66 -0.06 2.01 0.35
N MET A 67 0.66 2.74 -0.50
CA MET A 67 2.03 3.16 -0.19
C MET A 67 2.13 4.51 0.53
N ILE A 68 1.14 5.40 0.40
CA ILE A 68 1.19 6.73 1.02
C ILE A 68 0.01 6.91 1.97
N GLU A 69 -1.22 6.80 1.46
CA GLU A 69 -2.46 7.05 2.23
C GLU A 69 -2.55 6.20 3.48
N TYR A 70 -2.15 4.94 3.42
CA TYR A 70 -2.07 4.04 4.57
C TYR A 70 -1.31 4.67 5.76
N PHE A 71 -0.20 5.37 5.47
CA PHE A 71 0.65 5.97 6.48
C PHE A 71 0.21 7.39 6.85
N VAL A 72 -0.11 8.23 5.86
CA VAL A 72 -0.35 9.66 6.11
C VAL A 72 -1.75 9.96 6.64
N ARG A 73 -2.75 9.13 6.33
CA ARG A 73 -4.13 9.32 6.80
C ARG A 73 -4.28 9.27 8.33
N PRO A 74 -3.63 8.34 9.07
CA PRO A 74 -3.72 8.33 10.52
C PRO A 74 -2.78 9.33 11.22
N MET A 75 -1.82 9.95 10.51
CA MET A 75 -0.88 10.90 11.11
C MET A 75 -1.56 12.23 11.47
N ALA A 76 -1.13 12.85 12.59
CA ALA A 76 -1.60 14.17 12.96
C ALA A 76 -0.82 15.27 12.23
N GLY A 77 -1.48 16.40 11.98
CA GLY A 77 -0.92 17.49 11.17
C GLY A 77 -1.00 17.23 9.67
N ILE A 78 -1.63 16.12 9.25
CA ILE A 78 -1.92 15.81 7.85
C ILE A 78 -3.43 15.62 7.67
N ARG A 79 -4.02 16.42 6.78
CA ARG A 79 -5.42 16.33 6.39
C ARG A 79 -5.55 15.66 5.02
N THR A 80 -6.51 14.74 4.89
CA THR A 80 -6.79 14.02 3.62
C THR A 80 -8.03 14.53 2.89
N GLU A 81 -8.79 15.44 3.51
CA GLU A 81 -9.88 16.18 2.87
C GLU A 81 -9.32 17.42 2.20
N MET A 82 -9.46 17.59 0.89
CA MET A 82 -8.96 18.77 0.17
C MET A 82 -10.08 19.66 -0.33
N SER A 83 -9.85 20.98 -0.26
CA SER A 83 -10.66 21.96 -0.95
C SER A 83 -10.45 21.86 -2.47
N PHE A 84 -11.44 22.32 -3.24
CA PHE A 84 -11.34 22.37 -4.69
C PHE A 84 -10.11 23.19 -5.16
N ALA A 85 -9.82 24.31 -4.49
CA ALA A 85 -8.67 25.16 -4.80
C ALA A 85 -7.34 24.44 -4.60
N GLU A 86 -7.18 23.69 -3.51
CA GLU A 86 -5.97 22.88 -3.26
C GLU A 86 -5.79 21.80 -4.33
N VAL A 87 -6.87 21.14 -4.75
CA VAL A 87 -6.81 20.13 -5.83
C VAL A 87 -6.41 20.76 -7.16
N MET A 88 -6.95 21.94 -7.50
CA MET A 88 -6.57 22.64 -8.74
C MET A 88 -5.10 23.10 -8.69
N ALA A 89 -4.65 23.63 -7.55
CA ALA A 89 -3.27 24.04 -7.36
C ALA A 89 -2.31 22.86 -7.50
N PHE A 90 -2.63 21.69 -6.93
CA PHE A 90 -1.84 20.47 -7.07
C PHE A 90 -1.71 20.02 -8.53
N ARG A 91 -2.82 20.01 -9.28
CA ARG A 91 -2.84 19.61 -10.70
C ARG A 91 -2.03 20.54 -11.60
N ALA A 92 -1.88 21.81 -11.22
CA ALA A 92 -1.07 22.76 -11.94
C ALA A 92 0.45 22.56 -11.74
N GLN A 93 0.88 21.77 -10.75
CA GLN A 93 2.31 21.60 -10.44
C GLN A 93 3.03 20.77 -11.50
N PRO A 94 4.13 21.28 -12.10
CA PRO A 94 4.99 20.50 -12.96
C PRO A 94 5.57 19.30 -12.17
N GLY A 95 5.34 18.08 -12.65
CA GLY A 95 5.86 16.85 -12.03
C GLY A 95 4.85 16.03 -11.23
N MET A 96 3.64 16.55 -10.99
CA MET A 96 2.58 15.82 -10.25
C MET A 96 1.58 15.08 -11.15
N LYS A 97 1.88 14.94 -12.45
CA LYS A 97 0.98 14.31 -13.44
C LYS A 97 0.74 12.80 -13.24
N PHE A 98 1.50 12.15 -12.36
CA PHE A 98 1.33 10.73 -12.05
C PHE A 98 0.18 10.45 -11.07
N ARG A 99 -0.42 11.49 -10.48
CA ARG A 99 -1.51 11.38 -9.52
C ARG A 99 -2.51 12.52 -9.67
N ASP A 100 -3.81 12.23 -9.53
CA ASP A 100 -4.87 13.23 -9.76
C ASP A 100 -5.19 14.14 -8.57
N ARG A 101 -4.78 13.72 -7.37
CA ARG A 101 -5.05 14.38 -6.09
C ARG A 101 -3.85 14.21 -5.16
N PRO A 102 -3.53 15.20 -4.31
CA PRO A 102 -2.49 15.03 -3.31
C PRO A 102 -2.88 13.92 -2.32
N PRO A 103 -1.92 13.18 -1.76
CA PRO A 103 -2.19 12.13 -0.78
C PRO A 103 -2.57 12.69 0.60
N GLY A 104 -2.22 13.94 0.86
CA GLY A 104 -2.50 14.65 2.10
C GLY A 104 -1.98 16.08 2.01
N VAL A 105 -2.49 16.95 2.88
CA VAL A 105 -2.06 18.33 3.05
C VAL A 105 -1.53 18.49 4.46
N VAL A 106 -0.31 19.02 4.60
CA VAL A 106 0.24 19.37 5.91
C VAL A 106 -0.34 20.71 6.33
N ASP A 107 -1.18 20.73 7.36
CA ASP A 107 -1.85 21.93 7.88
C ASP A 107 -1.49 22.25 9.35
N GLY A 108 -0.57 21.49 9.94
CA GLY A 108 -0.01 21.74 11.26
C GLY A 108 1.28 20.96 11.53
N PRO A 109 1.81 21.01 12.77
CA PRO A 109 2.95 20.21 13.18
C PRO A 109 2.66 18.70 13.02
N ILE A 110 3.58 17.99 12.38
CA ILE A 110 3.45 16.55 12.11
C ILE A 110 3.75 15.74 13.37
N SER A 111 2.89 14.78 13.69
CA SER A 111 3.17 13.75 14.70
C SER A 111 2.54 12.41 14.30
N SER A 112 2.75 11.36 15.12
CA SER A 112 2.27 10.01 14.83
C SER A 112 0.76 9.94 14.64
N GLY A 113 -0.01 10.83 15.25
CA GLY A 113 -1.47 10.71 15.32
C GLY A 113 -1.86 9.31 15.82
N GLN A 114 -2.64 8.60 15.00
CA GLN A 114 -3.13 7.23 15.24
C GLN A 114 -2.35 6.17 14.43
N LEU A 115 -1.19 6.50 13.86
CA LEU A 115 -0.40 5.54 13.08
C LEU A 115 0.17 4.44 13.99
N ASP A 116 -0.37 3.23 13.88
CA ASP A 116 0.04 2.06 14.69
C ASP A 116 0.84 1.04 13.85
N LEU A 117 2.12 1.37 13.62
CA LEU A 117 3.05 0.47 12.92
C LEU A 117 3.32 -0.84 13.69
N PRO A 118 3.42 -0.86 15.03
CA PRO A 118 3.55 -2.11 15.77
C PRO A 118 2.39 -3.09 15.52
N HIS A 119 1.15 -2.63 15.57
CA HIS A 119 -0.01 -3.48 15.28
C HIS A 119 0.00 -3.98 13.83
N ALA A 120 0.34 -3.10 12.87
CA ALA A 120 0.49 -3.49 11.48
C ALA A 120 1.54 -4.62 11.30
N CYS A 121 2.68 -4.49 11.98
CA CYS A 121 3.76 -5.49 11.95
C CYS A 121 3.30 -6.84 12.51
N THR A 122 2.50 -6.86 13.58
CA THR A 122 1.99 -8.11 14.16
C THR A 122 0.97 -8.84 13.28
N ARG A 123 0.38 -8.14 12.31
CA ARG A 123 -0.63 -8.68 11.39
C ARG A 123 -0.08 -9.11 10.04
N ALA A 124 1.13 -8.65 9.69
CA ALA A 124 1.84 -8.97 8.45
C ALA A 124 2.64 -10.27 8.59
#